data_AF-A0A972QQD7-F1
#
_entry.id   AF-A0A972QQD7-F1
#
_cell.length_a   1.000
_cell.length_b   1.000
_cell.length_c   1.000
_cell.angle_alpha   90.00
_cell.angle_beta   90.00
_cell.angle_gamma   90.00
#
_symmetry.space_group_name_H-M   'P 1'
#
loop_
_entity.id
_entity.type
_entity.pdbx_description
1 polymer ?
#
loop_
_entity_poly.entity_id
_entity_poly.type
_entity_poly.pdbx_seq_one_letter_code
_entity_poly.pdbx_strand_id
1 'polypeptide(L)'
;MKTTLPSMFSTVDKLEKVSDNIIAQIRDNILSGKFKPGDKLAAEKELISQFGVSKATMREALRVLEVMGLIEIRKGIAGGAYVAEVNMKTTIHSIINFLHFQPVSIKEITMLRYLIEPAGAQIAASKITDKDIHNLRGIIGDAISPADTELSKEISFHRYLARMGGNTLLILIIDFIDNILRAVKSELNLGLEFYQNVRKAHEITLECLIQNDSAAAGIAMTNDILEVGRYLCRVNNSSSFDPSELQHNKTIADLQLSLNPQTRVVAEGDPILQKQGTLIKRVGATQLYIVLCEDDKTVIKT
;
A
#
# COMPACT_ATOMS: atom_id res chain seq x y z
N MET A 1 -47.72 -24.02 15.70
CA MET A 1 -47.22 -22.66 16.01
C MET A 1 -46.20 -22.28 14.95
N LYS A 2 -46.47 -21.23 14.17
CA LYS A 2 -45.54 -20.70 13.16
C LYS A 2 -44.58 -19.74 13.86
N THR A 3 -43.29 -20.03 13.83
CA THR A 3 -42.23 -19.15 14.35
C THR A 3 -42.00 -18.02 13.34
N THR A 4 -42.53 -16.84 13.63
CA THR A 4 -42.25 -15.60 12.87
C THR A 4 -40.92 -15.02 13.31
N LEU A 5 -39.97 -14.89 12.38
CA LEU A 5 -38.83 -13.99 12.51
C LEU A 5 -39.35 -12.55 12.72
N PRO A 6 -38.77 -11.74 13.61
CA PRO A 6 -39.19 -10.36 13.79
C PRO A 6 -38.96 -9.56 12.50
N SER A 7 -40.01 -8.90 12.02
CA SER A 7 -40.02 -8.01 10.85
C SER A 7 -39.12 -6.79 11.08
N MET A 8 -37.83 -6.90 10.82
CA MET A 8 -36.89 -5.76 10.88
C MET A 8 -36.72 -5.02 9.54
N PHE A 9 -37.15 -5.58 8.41
CA PHE A 9 -37.00 -4.96 7.09
C PHE A 9 -38.22 -5.24 6.19
N SER A 10 -38.65 -4.23 5.42
CA SER A 10 -39.71 -4.32 4.42
C SER A 10 -39.13 -4.31 2.99
N THR A 11 -39.96 -4.70 2.01
CA THR A 11 -39.57 -4.80 0.60
C THR A 11 -39.17 -3.45 0.00
N VAL A 12 -38.00 -3.43 -0.64
CA VAL A 12 -37.47 -2.30 -1.42
C VAL A 12 -37.86 -2.51 -2.89
N ASP A 13 -38.57 -1.56 -3.48
CA ASP A 13 -38.91 -1.60 -4.91
C ASP A 13 -37.65 -1.49 -5.77
N LYS A 14 -37.45 -2.51 -6.63
CA LYS A 14 -36.34 -2.65 -7.58
C LYS A 14 -36.68 -1.98 -8.91
N LEU A 15 -36.53 -0.67 -8.95
CA LEU A 15 -36.09 0.04 -10.15
C LEU A 15 -34.80 0.73 -9.73
N GLU A 16 -33.72 0.62 -10.52
CA GLU A 16 -32.45 1.29 -10.21
C GLU A 16 -32.73 2.70 -9.68
N LYS A 17 -32.31 2.99 -8.45
CA LYS A 17 -32.69 4.26 -7.83
C LYS A 17 -32.13 5.35 -8.73
N VAL A 18 -32.97 6.29 -9.14
CA VAL A 18 -32.56 7.42 -9.99
C VAL A 18 -31.35 8.15 -9.39
N SER A 19 -31.19 8.14 -8.06
CA SER A 19 -30.00 8.59 -7.35
C SER A 19 -28.72 7.86 -7.77
N ASP A 20 -28.74 6.54 -7.94
CA ASP A 20 -27.57 5.72 -8.26
C ASP A 20 -27.06 6.03 -9.67
N ASN A 21 -27.96 6.31 -10.61
CA ASN A 21 -27.62 6.74 -11.96
C ASN A 21 -26.98 8.15 -11.97
N ILE A 22 -27.51 9.10 -11.18
CA ILE A 22 -26.90 10.42 -10.99
C ILE A 22 -25.49 10.28 -10.41
N ILE A 23 -25.33 9.45 -9.37
CA ILE A 23 -24.04 9.18 -8.73
C ILE A 23 -23.05 8.62 -9.77
N ALA A 24 -23.45 7.61 -10.55
CA ALA A 24 -22.61 7.01 -11.58
C ALA A 24 -22.16 8.04 -12.63
N GLN A 25 -23.09 8.83 -13.19
CA GLN A 25 -22.74 9.82 -14.21
C GLN A 25 -21.79 10.91 -13.69
N ILE A 26 -22.04 11.47 -12.50
CA ILE A 26 -21.16 12.50 -11.93
C ILE A 26 -19.79 11.88 -11.63
N ARG A 27 -19.75 10.68 -11.04
CA ARG A 27 -18.51 9.94 -10.79
C ARG A 27 -17.71 9.71 -12.07
N ASP A 28 -18.34 9.23 -13.14
CA ASP A 28 -17.65 8.93 -14.39
C ASP A 28 -17.08 10.18 -15.06
N ASN A 29 -17.77 11.32 -14.96
CA ASN A 29 -17.24 12.60 -15.45
C ASN A 29 -16.05 13.11 -14.60
N ILE A 30 -16.07 12.89 -13.29
CA ILE A 30 -14.91 13.19 -12.42
C ILE A 30 -13.73 12.27 -12.75
N LEU A 31 -13.95 10.96 -12.82
CA LEU A 31 -12.89 9.96 -13.06
C LEU A 31 -12.32 10.02 -14.48
N SER A 32 -13.09 10.45 -15.47
CA SER A 32 -12.61 10.72 -16.83
C SER A 32 -11.83 12.03 -16.96
N GLY A 33 -11.72 12.82 -15.88
CA GLY A 33 -10.95 14.07 -15.85
C GLY A 33 -11.65 15.27 -16.49
N LYS A 34 -12.95 15.19 -16.80
CA LYS A 34 -13.74 16.34 -17.26
C LYS A 34 -13.91 17.39 -16.16
N PHE A 35 -13.80 16.97 -14.91
CA PHE A 35 -13.64 17.84 -13.75
C PHE A 35 -12.33 17.55 -13.05
N LYS A 36 -11.68 18.60 -12.54
CA LYS A 36 -10.47 18.52 -11.73
C LYS A 36 -10.82 18.81 -10.26
N PRO A 37 -10.01 18.33 -9.30
CA PRO A 37 -10.13 18.75 -7.91
C PRO A 37 -10.17 20.28 -7.79
N GLY A 38 -11.14 20.79 -7.04
CA GLY A 38 -11.41 22.22 -6.89
C GLY A 38 -12.43 22.81 -7.87
N ASP A 39 -12.80 22.10 -8.95
CA ASP A 39 -13.83 22.55 -9.87
C ASP A 39 -15.20 22.56 -9.18
N LYS A 40 -16.00 23.59 -9.49
CA LYS A 40 -17.38 23.67 -9.01
C LYS A 40 -18.29 22.87 -9.93
N LEU A 41 -19.11 21.98 -9.37
CA LEU A 41 -20.22 21.39 -10.13
C LEU A 41 -21.28 22.45 -10.43
N ALA A 42 -22.14 22.19 -11.43
CA ALA A 42 -23.29 23.05 -11.71
C ALA A 42 -24.14 23.26 -10.45
N ALA A 43 -24.86 24.38 -10.39
CA ALA A 43 -25.65 24.70 -9.19
C ALA A 43 -26.71 23.61 -8.94
N GLU A 44 -27.06 23.34 -7.68
CA GLU A 44 -28.03 22.29 -7.32
C GLU A 44 -29.34 22.42 -8.11
N LYS A 45 -29.83 23.65 -8.32
CA LYS A 45 -31.02 23.93 -9.14
C LYS A 45 -30.86 23.54 -10.61
N GLU A 46 -29.68 23.76 -11.18
CA GLU A 46 -29.37 23.40 -12.56
C GLU A 46 -29.25 21.89 -12.71
N LEU A 47 -28.56 21.22 -11.78
CA LEU A 47 -28.48 19.76 -11.74
C LEU A 47 -29.87 19.13 -11.62
N ILE A 48 -30.74 19.67 -10.74
CA ILE A 48 -32.15 19.26 -10.63
C ILE A 48 -32.86 19.35 -11.98
N SER A 49 -32.70 20.47 -12.69
CA SER A 49 -33.32 20.68 -14.00
C SER A 49 -32.75 19.76 -15.09
N GLN A 50 -31.43 19.52 -15.09
CA GLN A 50 -30.76 18.69 -16.10
C GLN A 50 -31.10 17.21 -15.94
N PHE A 51 -31.11 16.71 -14.70
CA PHE A 51 -31.44 15.32 -14.40
C PHE A 51 -32.95 15.06 -14.31
N GLY A 52 -33.78 16.11 -14.26
CA GLY A 52 -35.24 15.98 -14.20
C GLY A 52 -35.73 15.33 -12.91
N VAL A 53 -35.07 15.60 -11.77
CA VAL A 53 -35.35 14.91 -10.48
C VAL A 53 -35.84 15.84 -9.40
N SER A 54 -36.39 15.27 -8.32
CA SER A 54 -36.74 16.05 -7.13
C SER A 54 -35.49 16.61 -6.42
N LYS A 55 -35.67 17.69 -5.67
CA LYS A 55 -34.61 18.23 -4.78
C LYS A 55 -34.10 17.19 -3.78
N ALA A 56 -34.99 16.35 -3.24
CA ALA A 56 -34.60 15.30 -2.29
C ALA A 56 -33.67 14.28 -2.93
N THR A 57 -33.99 13.83 -4.15
CA THR A 57 -33.17 12.88 -4.92
C THR A 57 -31.78 13.44 -5.25
N MET A 58 -31.71 14.71 -5.67
CA MET A 58 -30.43 15.36 -5.96
C MET A 58 -29.56 15.49 -4.70
N ARG A 59 -30.15 15.90 -3.57
CA ARG A 59 -29.40 16.04 -2.31
C ARG A 59 -28.90 14.69 -1.80
N GLU A 60 -29.65 13.61 -2.00
CA GLU A 60 -29.19 12.26 -1.67
C GLU A 60 -28.00 11.86 -2.53
N ALA A 61 -28.07 12.06 -3.85
CA ALA A 61 -26.96 11.76 -4.75
C ALA A 61 -25.69 12.55 -4.40
N LEU A 62 -25.81 13.86 -4.16
CA LEU A 62 -24.69 14.70 -3.74
C LEU A 62 -24.12 14.26 -2.39
N ARG A 63 -24.97 13.87 -1.43
CA ARG A 63 -24.51 13.38 -0.13
C ARG A 63 -23.73 12.07 -0.26
N VAL A 64 -24.17 11.15 -1.12
CA VAL A 64 -23.41 9.91 -1.38
C VAL A 64 -22.07 10.22 -2.04
N LEU A 65 -22.04 11.12 -3.03
CA LEU A 65 -20.78 11.55 -3.67
C LEU A 65 -19.82 12.22 -2.68
N GLU A 66 -20.34 12.99 -1.72
CA GLU A 66 -19.57 13.60 -0.63
C GLU A 66 -19.00 12.52 0.31
N VAL A 67 -19.80 11.52 0.69
CA VAL A 67 -19.34 10.38 1.50
C VAL A 67 -18.28 9.56 0.79
N MET A 68 -18.38 9.41 -0.54
CA MET A 68 -17.35 8.77 -1.38
C MET A 68 -16.06 9.61 -1.49
N GLY A 69 -16.08 10.86 -1.03
CA GLY A 69 -14.95 11.79 -1.12
C GLY A 69 -14.70 12.34 -2.52
N LEU A 70 -15.65 12.18 -3.45
CA LEU A 70 -15.55 12.69 -4.82
C LEU A 70 -15.91 14.18 -4.91
N ILE A 71 -16.71 14.67 -3.95
CA ILE A 71 -17.04 16.08 -3.82
C ILE A 71 -16.96 16.53 -2.36
N GLU A 72 -16.94 17.84 -2.14
CA GLU A 72 -17.19 18.47 -0.86
C GLU A 72 -18.28 19.55 -0.99
N ILE A 73 -19.15 19.66 0.00
CA ILE A 73 -20.20 20.70 0.03
C ILE A 73 -19.72 21.88 0.88
N ARG A 74 -19.43 23.01 0.21
CA ARG A 74 -19.05 24.25 0.88
C ARG A 74 -20.29 25.11 1.17
N LYS A 75 -20.38 25.70 2.37
CA LYS A 75 -21.46 26.61 2.78
C LYS A 75 -21.15 28.08 2.41
N GLY A 76 -22.17 28.91 2.27
CA GLY A 76 -22.05 30.37 2.06
C GLY A 76 -22.46 30.85 0.67
N ILE A 77 -22.22 32.13 0.38
CA ILE A 77 -22.64 32.83 -0.86
C ILE A 77 -21.98 32.21 -2.10
N ALA A 78 -20.71 31.81 -1.99
CA ALA A 78 -20.01 31.06 -3.03
C ALA A 78 -20.15 29.53 -2.86
N GLY A 79 -21.01 29.06 -1.96
CA GLY A 79 -21.17 27.64 -1.63
C GLY A 79 -21.67 26.77 -2.79
N GLY A 80 -21.69 25.46 -2.59
CA GLY A 80 -22.06 24.47 -3.60
C GLY A 80 -21.22 23.20 -3.49
N ALA A 81 -21.45 22.28 -4.43
CA ALA A 81 -20.65 21.07 -4.57
C ALA A 81 -19.38 21.35 -5.38
N TYR A 82 -18.23 20.99 -4.84
CA TYR A 82 -16.93 21.10 -5.48
C TYR A 82 -16.30 19.73 -5.60
N VAL A 83 -15.62 19.43 -6.70
CA VAL A 83 -14.89 18.18 -6.84
C VAL A 83 -13.75 18.16 -5.83
N ALA A 84 -13.70 17.10 -5.04
CA ALA A 84 -12.71 16.91 -4.01
C ALA A 84 -11.57 16.03 -4.53
N GLU A 85 -10.38 16.22 -3.98
CA GLU A 85 -9.32 15.23 -4.07
C GLU A 85 -9.66 14.11 -3.07
N VAL A 86 -9.85 12.88 -3.54
CA VAL A 86 -10.17 11.75 -2.66
C VAL A 86 -9.02 11.60 -1.66
N ASN A 87 -9.32 11.85 -0.39
CA ASN A 87 -8.31 11.74 0.65
C ASN A 87 -7.93 10.27 0.85
N MET A 88 -6.63 9.98 0.86
CA MET A 88 -6.04 8.68 1.16
C MET A 88 -6.66 8.00 2.39
N LYS A 89 -7.01 8.78 3.42
CA LYS A 89 -7.69 8.30 4.63
C LYS A 89 -9.06 7.67 4.34
N THR A 90 -9.87 8.28 3.48
CA THR A 90 -11.20 7.78 3.11
C THR A 90 -11.07 6.45 2.38
N THR A 91 -10.12 6.35 1.44
CA THR A 91 -9.83 5.10 0.72
C THR A 91 -9.39 3.99 1.67
N ILE A 92 -8.46 4.28 2.58
CA ILE A 92 -7.96 3.30 3.57
C ILE A 92 -9.10 2.81 4.46
N HIS A 93 -9.97 3.70 4.96
CA HIS A 93 -11.12 3.31 5.77
C HIS A 93 -12.06 2.35 5.02
N SER A 94 -12.31 2.58 3.73
CA SER A 94 -13.13 1.66 2.93
C SER A 94 -12.51 0.27 2.82
N ILE A 95 -11.18 0.18 2.65
CA ILE A 95 -10.47 -1.10 2.61
C ILE A 95 -10.50 -1.79 3.98
N ILE A 96 -10.27 -1.04 5.07
CA ILE A 96 -10.37 -1.57 6.44
C ILE A 96 -11.78 -2.12 6.71
N ASN A 97 -12.82 -1.39 6.30
CA ASN A 97 -14.21 -1.86 6.45
C ASN A 97 -14.48 -3.14 5.66
N PHE A 98 -13.95 -3.26 4.44
CA PHE A 98 -14.04 -4.47 3.64
C PHE A 98 -13.35 -5.66 4.34
N LEU A 99 -12.18 -5.41 4.93
CA LEU A 99 -11.39 -6.43 5.63
C LEU A 99 -11.89 -6.72 7.05
N HIS A 100 -12.82 -5.95 7.60
CA HIS A 100 -13.32 -6.16 8.97
C HIS A 100 -13.85 -7.57 9.21
N PHE A 101 -14.41 -8.22 8.18
CA PHE A 101 -14.89 -9.60 8.23
C PHE A 101 -13.92 -10.62 7.65
N GLN A 102 -12.71 -10.20 7.28
CA GLN A 102 -11.66 -11.07 6.76
C GLN A 102 -10.55 -11.23 7.82
N PRO A 103 -10.11 -12.46 8.12
CA PRO A 103 -9.00 -12.67 9.04
C PRO A 103 -7.70 -12.25 8.36
N VAL A 104 -7.26 -11.00 8.55
CA VAL A 104 -5.92 -10.56 8.12
C VAL A 104 -4.91 -10.96 9.20
N SER A 105 -4.05 -11.91 8.89
CA SER A 105 -3.06 -12.42 9.84
C SER A 105 -1.79 -11.57 9.88
N ILE A 106 -1.09 -11.56 11.03
CA ILE A 106 0.24 -10.94 11.17
C ILE A 106 1.22 -11.53 10.14
N LYS A 107 1.07 -12.82 9.81
CA LYS A 107 1.85 -13.51 8.79
C LYS A 107 1.69 -12.88 7.41
N GLU A 108 0.46 -12.65 6.96
CA GLU A 108 0.18 -12.03 5.66
C GLU A 108 0.66 -10.58 5.61
N ILE A 109 0.48 -9.82 6.70
CA ILE A 109 0.99 -8.46 6.81
C ILE A 109 2.53 -8.47 6.68
N THR A 110 3.21 -9.33 7.43
CA THR A 110 4.67 -9.45 7.40
C THR A 110 5.19 -9.83 6.01
N MET A 111 4.53 -10.77 5.33
CA MET A 111 4.87 -11.15 3.96
C MET A 111 4.76 -9.97 2.99
N LEU A 112 3.67 -9.19 3.06
CA LEU A 112 3.50 -8.04 2.18
C LEU A 112 4.58 -6.98 2.43
N ARG A 113 4.85 -6.66 3.71
CA ARG A 113 5.92 -5.73 4.09
C ARG A 113 7.28 -6.20 3.56
N TYR A 114 7.61 -7.48 3.74
CA TYR A 114 8.84 -8.10 3.25
C TYR A 114 9.02 -7.94 1.73
N LEU A 115 7.93 -7.98 0.96
CA LEU A 115 8.00 -7.86 -0.49
C LEU A 115 8.19 -6.41 -0.98
N ILE A 116 7.75 -5.39 -0.22
CA ILE A 116 7.65 -4.02 -0.73
C ILE A 116 8.54 -3.00 -0.01
N GLU A 117 8.70 -3.11 1.30
CA GLU A 117 9.41 -2.12 2.10
C GLU A 117 10.94 -2.13 1.88
N PRO A 118 11.61 -3.28 1.71
CA PRO A 118 13.04 -3.31 1.35
C PRO A 118 13.35 -2.54 0.06
N ALA A 119 12.49 -2.65 -0.95
CA ALA A 119 12.62 -1.88 -2.19
C ALA A 119 12.40 -0.37 -1.94
N GLY A 120 11.46 -0.01 -1.07
CA GLY A 120 11.26 1.37 -0.61
C GLY A 120 12.51 1.94 0.05
N ALA A 121 13.15 1.17 0.94
CA ALA A 121 14.39 1.56 1.62
C ALA A 121 15.57 1.71 0.64
N GLN A 122 15.72 0.80 -0.34
CA GLN A 122 16.71 0.91 -1.41
C GLN A 122 16.53 2.21 -2.21
N ILE A 123 15.30 2.51 -2.63
CA ILE A 123 15.01 3.74 -3.38
C ILE A 123 15.30 4.97 -2.50
N ALA A 124 14.91 4.94 -1.22
CA ALA A 124 15.18 6.03 -0.28
C ALA A 124 16.68 6.29 -0.11
N ALA A 125 17.51 5.23 -0.03
CA ALA A 125 18.96 5.34 0.07
C ALA A 125 19.56 6.13 -1.11
N SER A 126 19.05 5.91 -2.32
CA SER A 126 19.52 6.60 -3.54
C SER A 126 19.11 8.08 -3.64
N LYS A 127 18.22 8.55 -2.74
CA LYS A 127 17.59 9.88 -2.80
C LYS A 127 17.75 10.69 -1.52
N ILE A 128 18.37 10.14 -0.48
CA ILE A 128 18.38 10.75 0.84
C ILE A 128 19.09 12.11 0.82
N THR A 129 18.51 13.08 1.53
CA THR A 129 19.09 14.42 1.72
C THR A 129 19.36 14.71 3.19
N ASP A 130 20.17 15.72 3.49
CA ASP A 130 20.42 16.17 4.87
C ASP A 130 19.12 16.52 5.63
N LYS A 131 18.14 17.08 4.91
CA LYS A 131 16.81 17.37 5.47
C LYS A 131 16.08 16.07 5.85
N ASP A 132 16.18 15.05 5.03
CA ASP A 132 15.58 13.74 5.31
C ASP A 132 16.24 13.06 6.50
N ILE A 133 17.58 13.13 6.60
CA ILE A 133 18.33 12.63 7.74
C ILE A 133 17.86 13.31 9.03
N HIS A 134 17.71 14.63 9.02
CA HIS A 134 17.20 15.38 10.17
C HIS A 134 15.78 14.93 10.57
N ASN A 135 14.88 14.81 9.60
CA ASN A 135 13.50 14.38 9.85
C ASN A 135 13.44 12.93 10.37
N LEU A 136 14.20 12.01 9.78
CA LEU A 136 14.25 10.60 10.21
C LEU A 136 14.82 10.47 11.62
N ARG A 137 15.86 11.23 11.98
CA ARG A 137 16.35 11.30 13.37
C ARG A 137 15.26 11.78 14.33
N GLY A 138 14.50 12.81 13.94
CA GLY A 138 13.37 13.31 14.73
C GLY A 138 12.26 12.27 14.90
N ILE A 139 11.97 11.49 13.85
CA ILE A 139 11.00 10.40 13.89
C ILE A 139 11.47 9.29 14.83
N ILE A 140 12.73 8.85 14.72
CA ILE A 140 13.35 7.87 15.61
C ILE A 140 13.36 8.39 17.07
N GLY A 141 13.58 9.70 17.26
CA GLY A 141 13.66 10.37 18.56
C GLY A 141 14.89 9.97 19.37
N ASP A 142 15.02 10.46 20.62
CA ASP A 142 16.23 10.31 21.48
C ASP A 142 16.07 9.37 22.71
N ALA A 143 14.99 8.57 22.75
CA ALA A 143 14.58 7.60 23.79
C ALA A 143 13.64 8.15 24.90
N ILE A 144 12.78 7.25 25.39
CA ILE A 144 11.87 7.35 26.54
C ILE A 144 10.65 8.25 26.31
N SER A 145 9.56 7.64 25.85
CA SER A 145 8.23 8.24 25.77
C SER A 145 7.17 7.15 25.99
N PRO A 146 5.92 7.48 26.33
CA PRO A 146 4.84 6.50 26.44
C PRO A 146 4.69 5.66 25.16
N ALA A 147 4.26 4.39 25.30
CA ALA A 147 4.14 3.42 24.21
C ALA A 147 3.36 3.96 22.99
N ASP A 148 2.32 4.77 23.22
CA ASP A 148 1.53 5.40 22.15
C ASP A 148 2.35 6.36 21.27
N THR A 149 3.31 7.07 21.87
CA THR A 149 4.22 7.96 21.13
C THR A 149 5.18 7.14 20.28
N GLU A 150 5.66 6.03 20.84
CA GLU A 150 6.63 5.16 20.18
C GLU A 150 6.01 4.40 18.99
N LEU A 151 4.77 3.91 19.16
CA LEU A 151 3.97 3.37 18.07
C LEU A 151 3.76 4.38 16.93
N SER A 152 3.50 5.65 17.27
CA SER A 152 3.33 6.70 16.26
C SER A 152 4.61 7.00 15.49
N LYS A 153 5.76 6.96 16.17
CA LYS A 153 7.08 7.18 15.57
C LYS A 153 7.46 6.06 14.61
N GLU A 154 7.29 4.81 15.03
CA GLU A 154 7.57 3.64 14.19
C GLU A 154 6.77 3.69 12.87
N ILE A 155 5.45 3.92 12.96
CA ILE A 155 4.58 4.08 11.79
C ILE A 155 5.05 5.23 10.88
N SER A 156 5.50 6.33 11.49
CA SER A 156 5.95 7.49 10.73
C SER A 156 7.25 7.20 9.95
N PHE A 157 8.09 6.28 10.43
CA PHE A 157 9.35 5.92 9.78
C PHE A 157 9.14 5.26 8.43
N HIS A 158 8.38 4.15 8.37
CA HIS A 158 8.13 3.41 7.13
C HIS A 158 7.41 4.28 6.08
N ARG A 159 6.41 5.07 6.52
CA ARG A 159 5.73 6.07 5.69
C ARG A 159 6.66 7.14 5.13
N TYR A 160 7.62 7.61 5.93
CA TYR A 160 8.59 8.61 5.49
C TYR A 160 9.48 8.05 4.38
N LEU A 161 10.00 6.83 4.54
CA LEU A 161 10.80 6.17 3.50
C LEU A 161 10.00 5.96 2.20
N ALA A 162 8.74 5.52 2.31
CA ALA A 162 7.87 5.38 1.14
C ALA A 162 7.68 6.71 0.39
N ARG A 163 7.56 7.83 1.13
CA ARG A 163 7.43 9.18 0.55
C ARG A 163 8.69 9.64 -0.17
N MET A 164 9.88 9.33 0.36
CA MET A 164 11.15 9.60 -0.33
C MET A 164 11.22 8.87 -1.69
N GLY A 165 10.58 7.70 -1.78
CA GLY A 165 10.45 6.95 -3.03
C GLY A 165 9.67 7.69 -4.13
N GLY A 166 8.70 8.54 -3.76
CA GLY A 166 7.86 9.30 -4.70
C GLY A 166 6.78 8.47 -5.42
N ASN A 167 6.57 7.22 -5.01
CA ASN A 167 5.54 6.36 -5.59
C ASN A 167 4.25 6.43 -4.76
N THR A 168 3.24 7.13 -5.27
CA THR A 168 1.96 7.35 -4.58
C THR A 168 1.24 6.04 -4.21
N LEU A 169 1.36 4.99 -5.03
CA LEU A 169 0.75 3.69 -4.73
C LEU A 169 1.48 2.98 -3.58
N LEU A 170 2.81 3.06 -3.54
CA LEU A 170 3.58 2.51 -2.43
C LEU A 170 3.21 3.21 -1.12
N ILE A 171 3.12 4.54 -1.13
CA ILE A 171 2.69 5.32 0.04
C ILE A 171 1.31 4.87 0.52
N LEU A 172 0.33 4.72 -0.40
CA LEU A 172 -1.01 4.24 -0.07
C LEU A 172 -0.99 2.86 0.60
N ILE A 173 -0.20 1.92 0.07
CA ILE A 173 -0.11 0.55 0.60
C ILE A 173 0.55 0.54 1.98
N ILE A 174 1.65 1.29 2.16
CA ILE A 174 2.32 1.40 3.46
C ILE A 174 1.40 2.05 4.50
N ASP A 175 0.71 3.14 4.13
CA ASP A 175 -0.24 3.79 5.02
C ASP A 175 -1.39 2.85 5.44
N PHE A 176 -1.87 2.03 4.51
CA PHE A 176 -2.88 1.01 4.80
C PHE A 176 -2.35 -0.05 5.78
N ILE A 177 -1.16 -0.61 5.52
CA ILE A 177 -0.53 -1.62 6.39
C ILE A 177 -0.29 -1.07 7.80
N ASP A 178 0.23 0.16 7.89
CA ASP A 178 0.50 0.82 9.17
C ASP A 178 -0.76 0.97 10.02
N ASN A 179 -1.91 1.30 9.41
CA ASN A 179 -3.17 1.43 10.13
C ASN A 179 -3.62 0.08 10.72
N ILE A 180 -3.43 -1.02 9.99
CA ILE A 180 -3.73 -2.37 10.50
C ILE A 180 -2.75 -2.73 11.63
N LEU A 181 -1.45 -2.52 11.43
CA LEU A 181 -0.43 -2.79 12.44
C LEU A 181 -0.66 -1.97 13.71
N ARG A 182 -1.14 -0.72 13.59
CA ARG A 182 -1.49 0.10 14.74
C ARG A 182 -2.55 -0.56 15.61
N ALA A 183 -3.60 -1.12 14.99
CA ALA A 183 -4.65 -1.83 15.70
C ALA A 183 -4.09 -3.08 16.39
N VAL A 184 -3.34 -3.91 15.66
CA VAL A 184 -2.71 -5.14 16.20
C VAL A 184 -1.81 -4.81 17.40
N LYS A 185 -0.90 -3.84 17.27
CA LYS A 185 0.06 -3.49 18.34
C LYS A 185 -0.63 -2.89 19.57
N SER A 186 -1.69 -2.11 19.35
CA SER A 186 -2.51 -1.57 20.44
C SER A 186 -3.22 -2.68 21.21
N GLU A 187 -3.67 -3.73 20.53
CA GLU A 187 -4.38 -4.85 21.15
C GLU A 187 -3.43 -5.77 21.94
N LEU A 188 -2.20 -5.96 21.44
CA LEU A 188 -1.19 -6.81 22.07
C LEU A 188 -0.43 -6.16 23.24
N ASN A 189 -0.64 -4.87 23.51
CA ASN A 189 -0.03 -4.11 24.61
C ASN A 189 1.49 -4.33 24.75
N LEU A 190 2.22 -4.01 23.70
CA LEU A 190 3.66 -4.29 23.59
C LEU A 190 4.49 -3.50 24.61
N GLY A 191 5.47 -4.16 25.22
CA GLY A 191 6.33 -3.55 26.24
C GLY A 191 7.41 -2.63 25.69
N LEU A 192 8.06 -1.86 26.57
CA LEU A 192 9.14 -0.92 26.23
C LEU A 192 10.29 -1.59 25.46
N GLU A 193 10.66 -2.82 25.84
CA GLU A 193 11.75 -3.58 25.20
C GLU A 193 11.51 -3.80 23.70
N PHE A 194 10.26 -4.11 23.30
CA PHE A 194 9.90 -4.28 21.88
C PHE A 194 10.24 -3.02 21.09
N TYR A 195 9.77 -1.86 21.58
CA TYR A 195 9.98 -0.60 20.88
C TYR A 195 11.44 -0.15 20.89
N GLN A 196 12.21 -0.47 21.93
CA GLN A 196 13.66 -0.23 21.94
C GLN A 196 14.38 -1.03 20.84
N ASN A 197 13.94 -2.26 20.57
CA ASN A 197 14.53 -3.08 19.51
C ASN A 197 14.15 -2.56 18.11
N VAL A 198 12.88 -2.19 17.90
CA VAL A 198 12.42 -1.52 16.67
C VAL A 198 13.23 -0.25 16.41
N ARG A 199 13.43 0.58 17.44
CA ARG A 199 14.18 1.82 17.31
C ARG A 199 15.64 1.58 16.90
N LYS A 200 16.31 0.60 17.50
CA LYS A 200 17.66 0.20 17.08
C LYS A 200 17.69 -0.26 15.62
N ALA A 201 16.68 -1.01 15.17
CA ALA A 201 16.57 -1.43 13.77
C ALA A 201 16.38 -0.24 12.80
N HIS A 202 15.59 0.77 13.21
CA HIS A 202 15.43 2.02 12.47
C HIS A 202 16.71 2.85 12.43
N GLU A 203 17.48 2.90 13.52
CA GLU A 203 18.81 3.54 13.58
C GLU A 203 19.81 2.87 12.63
N ILE A 204 19.86 1.53 12.61
CA ILE A 204 20.69 0.76 11.67
C ILE A 204 20.28 1.06 10.22
N THR A 205 18.98 1.04 9.94
CA THR A 205 18.47 1.35 8.59
C THR A 205 18.84 2.78 8.18
N LEU A 206 18.68 3.76 9.07
CA LEU A 206 19.07 5.14 8.81
C LEU A 206 20.56 5.27 8.51
N GLU A 207 21.43 4.56 9.23
CA GLU A 207 22.86 4.57 8.95
C GLU A 207 23.16 4.03 7.54
N CYS A 208 22.52 2.92 7.13
CA CYS A 208 22.64 2.42 5.76
C CYS A 208 22.18 3.45 4.71
N LEU A 209 21.09 4.18 4.99
CA LEU A 209 20.62 5.26 4.12
C LEU A 209 21.67 6.38 4.03
N ILE A 210 22.23 6.84 5.16
CA ILE A 210 23.25 7.90 5.21
C ILE A 210 24.47 7.53 4.37
N GLN A 211 24.89 6.27 4.40
CA GLN A 211 26.01 5.77 3.58
C GLN A 211 25.66 5.62 2.10
N ASN A 212 24.41 5.92 1.69
CA ASN A 212 23.87 5.70 0.34
C ASN A 212 23.98 4.23 -0.13
N ASP A 213 24.09 3.27 0.81
CA ASP A 213 24.16 1.85 0.49
C ASP A 213 22.75 1.28 0.38
N SER A 214 22.24 1.26 -0.86
CA SER A 214 20.91 0.77 -1.16
C SER A 214 20.74 -0.70 -0.76
N ALA A 215 21.75 -1.54 -1.02
CA ALA A 215 21.67 -2.97 -0.71
C ALA A 215 21.60 -3.19 0.81
N ALA A 216 22.48 -2.52 1.56
CA ALA A 216 22.47 -2.59 3.02
C ALA A 216 21.15 -2.05 3.60
N ALA A 217 20.61 -0.95 3.08
CA ALA A 217 19.32 -0.39 3.52
C ALA A 217 18.15 -1.37 3.31
N GLY A 218 18.12 -2.06 2.17
CA GLY A 218 17.13 -3.10 1.90
C GLY A 218 17.25 -4.30 2.85
N ILE A 219 18.48 -4.75 3.14
CA ILE A 219 18.74 -5.85 4.07
C ILE A 219 18.36 -5.46 5.51
N ALA A 220 18.73 -4.26 5.96
CA ALA A 220 18.38 -3.73 7.28
C ALA A 220 16.86 -3.68 7.46
N MET A 221 16.14 -3.15 6.46
CA MET A 221 14.67 -3.14 6.46
C MET A 221 14.06 -4.55 6.48
N THR A 222 14.64 -5.49 5.72
CA THR A 222 14.20 -6.90 5.73
C THR A 222 14.33 -7.51 7.12
N ASN A 223 15.46 -7.27 7.80
CA ASN A 223 15.71 -7.78 9.13
C ASN A 223 14.71 -7.22 10.15
N ASP A 224 14.46 -5.91 10.12
CA ASP A 224 13.46 -5.24 10.98
C ASP A 224 12.07 -5.87 10.82
N ILE A 225 11.59 -5.97 9.58
CA ILE A 225 10.25 -6.52 9.29
C ILE A 225 10.10 -7.96 9.78
N LEU A 226 11.11 -8.80 9.53
CA LEU A 226 11.06 -10.21 9.94
C LEU A 226 11.22 -10.38 11.46
N GLU A 227 12.00 -9.53 12.12
CA GLU A 227 12.12 -9.53 13.57
C GLU A 227 10.81 -9.10 14.24
N VAL A 228 10.23 -7.97 13.81
CA VAL A 228 8.94 -7.48 14.29
C VAL A 228 7.84 -8.49 14.02
N GLY A 229 7.75 -9.03 12.80
CA GLY A 229 6.75 -10.04 12.45
C GLY A 229 6.83 -11.29 13.33
N ARG A 230 8.05 -11.82 13.55
CA ARG A 230 8.26 -12.95 14.46
C ARG A 230 7.88 -12.63 15.90
N TYR A 231 8.21 -11.43 16.39
CA TYR A 231 7.83 -11.00 17.73
C TYR A 231 6.30 -10.94 17.89
N LEU A 232 5.62 -10.25 16.98
CA LEU A 232 4.16 -10.10 17.02
C LEU A 232 3.46 -11.47 16.94
N CYS A 233 3.93 -12.35 16.05
CA CYS A 233 3.40 -13.71 15.94
C CYS A 233 3.59 -14.51 17.23
N ARG A 234 4.74 -14.38 17.91
CA ARG A 234 5.03 -15.04 19.18
C ARG A 234 4.08 -14.58 20.28
N VAL A 235 3.89 -13.26 20.44
CA VAL A 235 2.98 -12.70 21.45
C VAL A 235 1.53 -13.09 21.15
N ASN A 236 1.16 -13.18 19.87
CA ASN A 236 -0.18 -13.56 19.42
C ASN A 236 -0.40 -15.08 19.27
N ASN A 237 0.56 -15.94 19.68
CA ASN A 237 0.49 -17.40 19.53
C ASN A 237 0.13 -17.87 18.11
N SER A 238 0.73 -17.27 17.09
CA SER A 238 0.47 -17.54 15.67
C SER A 238 1.77 -17.89 14.93
N SER A 239 1.65 -18.55 13.76
CA SER A 239 2.80 -18.89 12.93
C SER A 239 3.38 -17.65 12.24
N SER A 240 4.70 -17.47 12.28
CA SER A 240 5.38 -16.39 11.55
C SER A 240 5.52 -16.70 10.07
N PHE A 241 5.67 -15.64 9.26
CA PHE A 241 6.13 -15.74 7.89
C PHE A 241 7.62 -16.12 7.84
N ASP A 242 7.97 -17.07 6.98
CA ASP A 242 9.36 -17.40 6.65
C ASP A 242 9.60 -17.13 5.15
N PRO A 243 10.61 -16.32 4.77
CA PRO A 243 10.94 -16.06 3.36
C PRO A 243 11.19 -17.31 2.51
N SER A 244 11.60 -18.43 3.12
CA SER A 244 11.77 -19.71 2.42
C SER A 244 10.47 -20.23 1.81
N GLU A 245 9.30 -19.80 2.31
CA GLU A 245 8.00 -20.08 1.72
C GLU A 245 7.91 -19.60 0.26
N LEU A 246 8.67 -18.54 -0.11
CA LEU A 246 8.74 -17.99 -1.47
C LEU A 246 9.83 -18.62 -2.34
N GLN A 247 10.68 -19.48 -1.76
CA GLN A 247 11.86 -20.03 -2.41
C GLN A 247 11.70 -21.47 -2.88
N HIS A 248 10.49 -22.03 -2.80
CA HIS A 248 10.20 -23.36 -3.33
C HIS A 248 10.72 -23.51 -4.78
N ASN A 249 11.62 -24.47 -4.98
CA ASN A 249 12.26 -24.81 -6.26
C ASN A 249 13.27 -23.79 -6.85
N LYS A 250 13.81 -22.85 -6.07
CA LYS A 250 14.89 -21.96 -6.53
C LYS A 250 16.28 -22.60 -6.35
N THR A 251 17.07 -22.64 -7.41
CA THR A 251 18.49 -23.03 -7.40
C THR A 251 19.38 -21.79 -7.29
N ILE A 252 20.70 -21.97 -7.04
CA ILE A 252 21.67 -20.86 -7.06
C ILE A 252 21.67 -20.15 -8.42
N ALA A 253 21.45 -20.87 -9.52
CA ALA A 253 21.30 -20.29 -10.84
C ALA A 253 20.06 -19.38 -10.95
N ASP A 254 18.96 -19.72 -10.26
CA ASP A 254 17.77 -18.85 -10.22
C ASP A 254 18.02 -17.52 -9.52
N LEU A 255 18.96 -17.47 -8.56
CA LEU A 255 19.34 -16.22 -7.90
C LEU A 255 20.04 -15.28 -8.88
N GLN A 256 21.05 -15.77 -9.62
CA GLN A 256 21.75 -14.97 -10.64
C GLN A 256 20.80 -14.49 -11.75
N LEU A 257 19.90 -15.36 -12.20
CA LEU A 257 18.88 -15.01 -13.20
C LEU A 257 17.88 -13.97 -12.64
N SER A 258 17.40 -14.13 -11.41
CA SER A 258 16.39 -13.21 -10.84
C SER A 258 16.90 -11.80 -10.55
N LEU A 259 18.20 -11.63 -10.36
CA LEU A 259 18.83 -10.36 -10.02
C LEU A 259 19.23 -9.53 -11.24
N ASN A 260 19.24 -10.13 -12.45
CA ASN A 260 19.64 -9.42 -13.66
C ASN A 260 18.41 -8.92 -14.43
N PRO A 261 18.28 -7.59 -14.66
CA PRO A 261 17.14 -7.03 -15.39
C PRO A 261 17.07 -7.43 -16.87
N GLN A 262 18.15 -7.99 -17.42
CA GLN A 262 18.18 -8.53 -18.78
C GLN A 262 17.70 -9.99 -18.86
N THR A 263 17.43 -10.63 -17.72
CA THR A 263 16.84 -11.97 -17.70
C THR A 263 15.43 -11.94 -18.27
N ARG A 264 15.13 -12.86 -19.19
CA ARG A 264 13.83 -12.97 -19.86
C ARG A 264 13.35 -14.41 -19.85
N VAL A 265 12.03 -14.58 -20.01
CA VAL A 265 11.45 -15.88 -20.36
C VAL A 265 11.08 -15.84 -21.83
N VAL A 266 11.58 -16.80 -22.61
CA VAL A 266 11.37 -16.90 -24.06
C VAL A 266 10.81 -18.27 -24.44
N ALA A 267 10.13 -18.34 -25.57
CA ALA A 267 9.62 -19.60 -26.13
C ALA A 267 10.70 -20.34 -26.93
N GLU A 268 10.51 -21.64 -27.13
CA GLU A 268 11.28 -22.43 -28.08
C GLU A 268 11.28 -21.76 -29.46
N GLY A 269 12.46 -21.64 -30.08
CA GLY A 269 12.65 -20.95 -31.36
C GLY A 269 13.04 -19.48 -31.27
N ASP A 270 13.06 -18.88 -30.07
CA ASP A 270 13.58 -17.51 -29.91
C ASP A 270 15.07 -17.44 -30.30
N PRO A 271 15.49 -16.51 -31.18
CA PRO A 271 16.89 -16.41 -31.63
C PRO A 271 17.90 -16.26 -30.49
N ILE A 272 17.51 -15.71 -29.34
CA ILE A 272 18.41 -15.54 -28.18
C ILE A 272 18.92 -16.88 -27.64
N LEU A 273 18.17 -17.97 -27.84
CA LEU A 273 18.56 -19.33 -27.45
C LEU A 273 19.76 -19.85 -28.24
N GLN A 274 20.04 -19.27 -29.42
CA GLN A 274 21.17 -19.64 -30.26
C GLN A 274 22.38 -18.71 -30.08
N LYS A 275 22.24 -17.64 -29.28
CA LYS A 275 23.30 -16.66 -29.07
C LYS A 275 24.38 -17.20 -28.12
N GLN A 276 25.65 -17.05 -28.49
CA GLN A 276 26.77 -17.46 -27.64
C GLN A 276 26.85 -16.60 -26.38
N GLY A 277 27.17 -17.20 -25.23
CA GLY A 277 27.23 -16.51 -23.94
C GLY A 277 25.88 -16.35 -23.23
N THR A 278 24.80 -16.93 -23.77
CA THR A 278 23.50 -16.94 -23.09
C THR A 278 23.43 -18.05 -22.04
N LEU A 279 23.16 -17.69 -20.78
CA LEU A 279 22.73 -18.63 -19.75
C LEU A 279 21.28 -19.04 -20.03
N ILE A 280 21.02 -20.34 -20.15
CA ILE A 280 19.70 -20.88 -20.51
C ILE A 280 19.26 -21.90 -19.46
N LYS A 281 18.05 -21.73 -18.91
CA LYS A 281 17.39 -22.69 -18.03
C LYS A 281 15.98 -22.97 -18.54
N ARG A 282 15.64 -24.24 -18.77
CA ARG A 282 14.27 -24.65 -19.15
C ARG A 282 13.29 -24.43 -17.99
N VAL A 283 12.10 -23.92 -18.30
CA VAL A 283 11.01 -23.73 -17.33
C VAL A 283 10.24 -25.04 -17.16
N GLY A 284 10.62 -25.83 -16.15
CA GLY A 284 9.98 -27.12 -15.88
C GLY A 284 10.01 -28.06 -17.10
N ALA A 285 8.87 -28.68 -17.42
CA ALA A 285 8.69 -29.53 -18.59
C ALA A 285 8.13 -28.79 -19.83
N THR A 286 8.11 -27.45 -19.82
CA THR A 286 7.49 -26.64 -20.89
C THR A 286 8.44 -26.35 -22.05
N GLN A 287 7.94 -25.72 -23.11
CA GLN A 287 8.76 -25.15 -24.19
C GLN A 287 9.15 -23.68 -23.95
N LEU A 288 9.35 -23.33 -22.67
CA LEU A 288 9.79 -22.01 -22.25
C LEU A 288 11.17 -22.11 -21.59
N TYR A 289 11.95 -21.04 -21.71
CA TYR A 289 13.32 -20.95 -21.24
C TYR A 289 13.54 -19.61 -20.54
N ILE A 290 14.14 -19.62 -19.37
CA ILE A 290 14.74 -18.44 -18.74
C ILE A 290 16.10 -18.25 -19.38
N VAL A 291 16.35 -17.05 -19.91
CA VAL A 291 17.58 -16.70 -20.61
C VAL A 291 18.19 -15.44 -20.02
N LEU A 292 19.51 -15.42 -19.89
CA LEU A 292 20.28 -14.22 -19.59
C LEU A 292 21.44 -14.15 -20.58
N CYS A 293 21.40 -13.16 -21.48
CA CYS A 293 22.49 -12.92 -22.40
C CYS A 293 23.53 -12.02 -21.73
N GLU A 294 24.73 -12.53 -21.52
CA GLU A 294 25.87 -11.74 -21.04
C GLU A 294 26.41 -10.88 -22.19
N ASP A 295 25.70 -9.83 -22.58
CA ASP A 295 26.28 -8.80 -23.45
C ASP A 295 27.05 -7.76 -22.60
N ASP A 296 28.37 -7.76 -22.79
CA ASP A 296 29.40 -6.81 -22.35
C ASP A 296 29.46 -6.39 -20.86
N LYS A 297 30.34 -7.08 -20.12
CA LYS A 297 31.17 -6.56 -19.01
C LYS A 297 30.51 -5.57 -18.05
N THR A 298 29.45 -5.95 -17.36
CA THR A 298 29.23 -5.44 -16.00
C THR A 298 29.95 -6.34 -15.02
N VAL A 299 31.27 -6.13 -14.93
CA VAL A 299 32.05 -6.58 -13.77
C VAL A 299 31.37 -5.98 -12.54
N ILE A 300 30.70 -6.82 -11.74
CA ILE A 300 30.40 -6.49 -10.36
C ILE A 300 31.78 -6.37 -9.70
N LYS A 301 32.32 -5.14 -9.65
CA LYS A 301 33.50 -4.87 -8.83
C LYS A 301 33.03 -4.97 -7.38
N THR A 302 33.38 -6.08 -6.76
CA THR A 302 33.39 -6.30 -5.30
C THR A 302 34.13 -5.19 -4.58
#